data_AF-A0A1G7F744-F1
#
_entry.id   AF-A0A1G7F744-F1
#
_cell.length_a   1.000
_cell.length_b   1.000
_cell.length_c   1.000
_cell.angle_alpha   90.00
_cell.angle_beta   90.00
_cell.angle_gamma   90.00
#
_symmetry.space_group_name_H-M   'P 1'
#
loop_
_entity.id
_entity.type
_entity.pdbx_description
1 polymer ?
#
loop_
_entity_poly.entity_id
_entity_poly.type
_entity_poly.pdbx_seq_one_letter_code
_entity_poly.pdbx_strand_id
1 'polypeptide(L)'
;MVQHIPNTTVDRIEAIGIDANGSLWVKPATKTFPMMYREGMEVHWDASRQCLYSPLPREWSYLQWFCQINRAAAEQGVALVVDSQTQWNNLDQHLRDEIVRTVNKADLSG
;
A
#
# COMPACT_ATOMS: atom_id res chain seq x y z
N MET A 1 -7.33 -25.43 -18.53
CA MET A 1 -7.16 -24.56 -17.35
C MET A 1 -7.14 -23.13 -17.85
N VAL A 2 -8.28 -22.43 -17.78
CA VAL A 2 -8.34 -21.00 -18.13
C VAL A 2 -7.76 -20.27 -16.93
N GLN A 3 -6.61 -19.62 -17.10
CA GLN A 3 -6.07 -18.72 -16.08
C GLN A 3 -7.12 -17.63 -15.86
N HIS A 4 -7.74 -17.63 -14.69
CA HIS A 4 -8.60 -16.54 -14.24
C HIS A 4 -7.65 -15.36 -14.03
N ILE A 5 -7.55 -14.46 -15.01
CA ILE A 5 -6.95 -13.15 -14.77
C ILE A 5 -7.94 -12.49 -13.82
N PRO A 6 -7.63 -12.27 -12.52
CA PRO A 6 -8.53 -11.49 -11.69
C PRO A 6 -8.72 -10.16 -12.40
N ASN A 7 -9.96 -9.67 -12.43
CA ASN A 7 -10.27 -8.38 -13.02
C ASN A 7 -9.69 -7.29 -12.09
N THR A 8 -8.37 -7.13 -12.13
CA THR A 8 -7.61 -6.28 -11.22
C THR A 8 -7.98 -4.84 -11.51
N THR A 9 -8.53 -4.17 -10.51
CA THR A 9 -8.87 -2.75 -10.62
C THR A 9 -7.70 -1.92 -10.10
N VAL A 10 -7.42 -0.80 -10.76
CA VAL A 10 -6.42 0.16 -10.28
C VAL A 10 -7.11 1.16 -9.36
N ASP A 11 -6.50 1.44 -8.21
CA ASP A 11 -6.91 2.56 -7.34
C ASP A 11 -5.70 3.43 -7.01
N ARG A 12 -5.90 4.74 -7.12
CA ARG A 12 -4.86 5.71 -6.81
C ARG A 12 -4.64 5.76 -5.30
N ILE A 13 -3.40 5.92 -4.86
CA ILE A 13 -3.10 6.22 -3.47
C ILE A 13 -3.34 7.71 -3.22
N GLU A 14 -4.32 8.01 -2.37
CA GLU A 14 -4.60 9.38 -1.93
C GLU A 14 -3.47 9.91 -1.05
N ALA A 15 -3.04 9.09 -0.08
CA ALA A 15 -2.03 9.51 0.89
C ALA A 15 -1.22 8.33 1.43
N ILE A 16 0.04 8.59 1.77
CA ILE A 16 0.94 7.69 2.49
C ILE A 16 1.45 8.42 3.72
N GLY A 17 1.53 7.74 4.86
CA GLY A 17 2.07 8.36 6.05
C GLY A 17 2.67 7.41 7.07
N ILE A 18 3.37 7.99 8.04
CA ILE A 18 3.77 7.33 9.29
C ILE A 18 2.95 7.97 10.41
N ASP A 19 2.15 7.18 11.11
CA ASP A 19 1.33 7.67 12.21
C ASP A 19 2.14 7.91 13.50
N ALA A 20 1.48 8.45 14.53
CA ALA A 20 2.12 8.77 15.81
C ALA A 20 2.69 7.53 16.53
N ASN A 21 2.25 6.33 16.18
CA ASN A 21 2.76 5.08 16.73
C ASN A 21 3.93 4.52 15.91
N GLY A 22 4.35 5.21 14.84
CA GLY A 22 5.42 4.76 13.94
C GLY A 22 4.98 3.73 12.90
N SER A 23 3.68 3.46 12.76
CA SER A 23 3.17 2.53 11.75
C SER A 23 3.07 3.21 10.39
N LEU A 24 3.46 2.49 9.33
CA LEU A 24 3.19 2.91 7.96
C LEU A 24 1.70 2.74 7.67
N TRP A 25 1.10 3.72 7.01
CA TRP A 25 -0.25 3.60 6.47
C TRP A 25 -0.33 4.12 5.04
N VAL A 26 -1.25 3.52 4.27
CA VAL A 26 -1.56 3.84 2.88
C VAL A 26 -3.06 4.00 2.76
N LYS A 27 -3.50 5.18 2.33
CA LYS A 27 -4.90 5.51 2.10
C LYS A 27 -5.22 5.39 0.60
N PRO A 28 -6.02 4.41 0.18
CA PRO A 28 -6.57 4.35 -1.17
C PRO A 28 -7.52 5.52 -1.42
N ALA A 29 -7.67 5.94 -2.67
CA ALA A 29 -8.56 7.03 -3.04
C ALA A 29 -10.04 6.61 -3.04
N THR A 30 -10.35 5.36 -3.38
CA THR A 30 -11.74 4.92 -3.54
C THR A 30 -12.05 3.55 -2.92
N LYS A 31 -11.07 2.65 -2.85
CA LYS A 31 -11.28 1.27 -2.40
C LYS A 31 -11.21 1.15 -0.88
N THR A 32 -11.92 0.16 -0.37
CA THR A 32 -11.95 -0.20 1.05
C THR A 32 -11.64 -1.67 1.23
N PHE A 33 -10.98 -2.03 2.33
CA PHE A 33 -10.51 -3.39 2.57
C PHE A 33 -11.00 -3.97 3.90
N PRO A 34 -12.32 -4.02 4.17
CA PRO A 34 -12.85 -4.48 5.46
C PRO A 34 -12.47 -5.92 5.81
N MET A 35 -12.07 -6.72 4.82
CA MET A 35 -11.65 -8.12 4.98
C MET A 35 -10.13 -8.32 4.99
N MET A 36 -9.32 -7.27 5.06
CA MET A 36 -7.84 -7.36 4.98
C MET A 36 -7.22 -8.35 5.97
N TYR A 37 -7.83 -8.54 7.15
CA TYR A 37 -7.38 -9.51 8.14
C TYR A 37 -7.32 -10.97 7.64
N ARG A 38 -8.05 -11.31 6.56
CA ARG A 38 -8.10 -12.66 6.00
C ARG A 38 -6.86 -13.06 5.23
N GLU A 39 -6.08 -12.09 4.76
CA GLU A 39 -4.92 -12.37 3.90
C GLU A 39 -3.73 -12.93 4.69
N GLY A 40 -3.73 -12.84 6.03
CA GLY A 40 -2.64 -13.36 6.85
C GLY A 40 -1.30 -12.64 6.60
N MET A 41 -1.33 -11.41 6.08
CA MET A 41 -0.17 -10.65 5.64
C MET A 41 0.34 -9.61 6.65
N GLU A 42 -0.21 -9.63 7.86
CA GLU A 42 0.04 -8.64 8.93
C GLU A 42 -0.30 -7.20 8.54
N VAL A 43 -1.09 -7.02 7.48
CA VAL A 43 -1.66 -5.74 7.08
C VAL A 43 -3.07 -5.65 7.68
N HIS A 44 -3.41 -4.47 8.17
CA HIS A 44 -4.70 -4.21 8.80
C HIS A 44 -5.45 -3.10 8.06
N TRP A 45 -6.78 -3.11 8.17
CA TRP A 45 -7.64 -2.04 7.67
C TRP A 45 -8.19 -1.22 8.82
N ASP A 46 -8.00 0.09 8.76
CA ASP A 46 -8.64 1.05 9.67
C ASP A 46 -9.87 1.65 9.00
N ALA A 47 -11.05 1.23 9.43
CA ALA A 47 -12.31 1.71 8.87
C ALA A 47 -12.58 3.20 9.14
N SER A 48 -12.02 3.75 10.23
CA SER A 48 -12.21 5.15 10.61
C SER A 48 -11.33 6.10 9.79
N ARG A 49 -10.07 5.69 9.55
CA ARG A 49 -9.10 6.45 8.72
C ARG A 49 -9.19 6.10 7.23
N GLN A 50 -9.92 5.04 6.90
CA GLN A 50 -10.03 4.44 5.55
C GLN A 50 -8.65 4.12 4.95
N CYS A 51 -7.75 3.54 5.75
CA CYS A 51 -6.40 3.23 5.30
C CYS A 51 -5.99 1.80 5.67
N LEU A 52 -5.05 1.27 4.88
CA LEU A 52 -4.28 0.09 5.21
C LEU A 52 -3.09 0.51 6.07
N TYR A 53 -2.73 -0.28 7.08
CA TYR A 53 -1.57 0.03 7.91
C TYR A 53 -0.79 -1.22 8.32
N SER A 54 0.50 -1.04 8.54
CA SER A 54 1.43 -2.04 9.05
C SER A 54 1.50 -2.01 10.58
N PRO A 55 1.97 -3.08 11.24
CA PRO A 55 2.50 -2.95 12.59
C PRO A 55 3.70 -1.97 12.60
N LEU A 56 4.13 -1.58 13.80
CA LEU A 56 5.37 -0.84 13.99
C LEU A 56 6.53 -1.63 13.38
N PRO A 57 7.35 -1.04 12.49
CA PRO A 57 8.52 -1.69 11.92
C PRO A 57 9.46 -2.24 13.00
N ARG A 58 9.82 -3.52 12.89
CA ARG A 58 10.83 -4.17 13.75
C ARG A 58 11.96 -4.74 12.91
N GLU A 59 11.62 -5.68 12.03
CA GLU A 59 12.57 -6.37 11.16
C GLU A 59 12.51 -5.85 9.71
N TRP A 60 11.33 -5.38 9.29
CA TRP A 60 11.12 -4.87 7.93
C TRP A 60 11.19 -3.35 7.89
N SER A 61 11.85 -2.83 6.87
CA SER A 61 11.87 -1.39 6.58
C SER A 61 10.48 -0.88 6.17
N TYR A 62 10.29 0.44 6.22
CA TYR A 62 9.07 1.06 5.71
C TYR A 62 8.81 0.74 4.24
N LEU A 63 9.87 0.65 3.40
CA LEU A 63 9.72 0.27 2.00
C LEU A 63 9.20 -1.17 1.85
N GLN A 64 9.68 -2.11 2.67
CA GLN A 64 9.19 -3.49 2.67
C GLN A 64 7.72 -3.56 3.10
N TRP A 65 7.33 -2.79 4.13
CA TRP A 65 5.92 -2.68 4.54
C TRP A 65 5.05 -2.06 3.47
N PHE A 66 5.53 -1.04 2.75
CA PHE A 66 4.81 -0.48 1.60
C PHE A 66 4.55 -1.54 0.52
N CYS A 67 5.56 -2.33 0.17
CA CYS A 67 5.42 -3.43 -0.79
C CYS A 67 4.43 -4.49 -0.30
N GLN A 68 4.47 -4.83 0.99
CA GLN A 68 3.55 -5.80 1.59
C GLN A 68 2.10 -5.29 1.56
N ILE A 69 1.85 -4.01 1.87
CA ILE A 69 0.53 -3.39 1.78
C ILE A 69 0.00 -3.46 0.35
N ASN A 70 0.83 -3.14 -0.65
CA ASN A 70 0.45 -3.25 -2.07
C ASN A 70 0.08 -4.68 -2.45
N ARG A 71 0.90 -5.66 -2.03
CA ARG A 71 0.63 -7.07 -2.30
C ARG A 71 -0.67 -7.53 -1.63
N ALA A 72 -0.93 -7.12 -0.39
CA ALA A 72 -2.16 -7.46 0.32
C ALA A 72 -3.41 -6.86 -0.36
N ALA A 73 -3.32 -5.63 -0.89
CA ALA A 73 -4.37 -5.06 -1.71
C ALA A 73 -4.58 -5.86 -3.03
N ALA A 74 -3.49 -6.35 -3.63
CA ALA A 74 -3.54 -7.13 -4.86
C ALA A 74 -4.20 -8.51 -4.67
N GLU A 75 -4.05 -9.15 -3.50
CA GLU A 75 -4.80 -10.38 -3.17
C GLU A 75 -6.32 -10.15 -3.16
N GLN A 76 -6.77 -8.91 -2.92
CA GLN A 76 -8.17 -8.49 -3.06
C GLN A 76 -8.50 -7.86 -4.42
N GLY A 77 -7.64 -8.04 -5.43
CA GLY A 77 -7.86 -7.59 -6.80
C GLY A 77 -7.70 -6.08 -7.01
N VAL A 78 -6.96 -5.39 -6.14
CA VAL A 78 -6.69 -3.95 -6.26
C VAL A 78 -5.19 -3.68 -6.40
N ALA A 79 -4.80 -3.04 -7.50
CA ALA A 79 -3.47 -2.48 -7.66
C ALA A 79 -3.45 -1.02 -7.18
N LEU A 80 -2.64 -0.73 -6.16
CA LEU A 80 -2.50 0.64 -5.64
C LEU A 80 -1.38 1.37 -6.39
N VAL A 81 -1.64 2.59 -6.86
CA VAL A 81 -0.68 3.37 -7.66
C VAL A 81 -0.37 4.71 -7.02
N VAL A 82 0.93 5.06 -6.98
CA VAL A 82 1.42 6.36 -6.55
C VAL A 82 1.44 7.31 -7.74
N ASP A 83 1.00 8.55 -7.58
CA ASP A 83 1.09 9.58 -8.61
C ASP A 83 1.49 10.96 -8.04
N SER A 84 1.48 11.99 -8.90
CA SER A 84 1.82 13.36 -8.50
C SER A 84 0.82 14.00 -7.51
N GLN A 85 -0.37 13.40 -7.35
CA GLN A 85 -1.42 13.84 -6.44
C GLN A 85 -1.40 13.08 -5.11
N THR A 86 -0.52 12.07 -4.95
CA THR A 86 -0.34 11.35 -3.69
C THR A 86 0.24 12.28 -2.63
N GLN A 87 -0.45 12.39 -1.50
CA GLN A 87 -0.01 13.18 -0.36
C GLN A 87 0.95 12.38 0.53
N TRP A 88 1.99 13.03 1.04
CA TRP A 88 3.03 12.40 1.84
C TRP A 88 3.07 13.01 3.24
N ASN A 89 2.69 12.23 4.25
CA ASN A 89 2.49 12.71 5.62
C ASN A 89 3.55 12.11 6.55
N ASN A 90 4.44 12.96 7.08
CA ASN A 90 5.47 12.53 8.03
C ASN A 90 6.45 11.46 7.49
N LEU A 91 6.71 11.47 6.18
CA LEU A 91 7.80 10.71 5.56
C LEU A 91 8.94 11.66 5.21
N ASP A 92 10.18 11.26 5.44
CA ASP A 92 11.35 11.98 4.90
C ASP A 92 11.44 11.85 3.36
N GLN A 93 12.27 12.68 2.74
CA GLN A 93 12.42 12.69 1.28
C GLN A 93 13.05 11.40 0.74
N HIS A 94 13.97 10.79 1.48
CA HIS A 94 14.67 9.58 1.05
C HIS A 94 13.68 8.42 0.86
N LEU A 95 12.83 8.16 1.85
CA LEU A 95 11.83 7.10 1.80
C LEU A 95 10.79 7.34 0.70
N ARG A 96 10.38 8.59 0.46
CA ARG A 96 9.47 8.95 -0.65
C ARG A 96 10.10 8.59 -1.99
N ASP A 97 11.36 8.98 -2.20
CA ASP A 97 12.09 8.69 -3.43
C ASP A 97 12.27 7.17 -3.65
N GLU A 98 12.51 6.42 -2.57
CA GLU A 98 12.58 4.94 -2.61
C GLU A 98 11.25 4.30 -3.03
N ILE A 99 10.13 4.78 -2.47
CA ILE A 99 8.78 4.30 -2.83
C ILE A 99 8.50 4.57 -4.30
N VAL A 100 8.70 5.82 -4.76
CA VAL A 100 8.43 6.21 -6.16
C VAL A 100 9.31 5.42 -7.12
N ARG A 101 10.61 5.25 -6.83
CA ARG A 101 11.50 4.45 -7.66
C ARG A 101 11.08 2.99 -7.73
N THR A 102 10.61 2.43 -6.63
CA THR A 102 10.14 1.04 -6.56
C THR A 102 8.90 0.83 -7.44
N VAL A 103 7.91 1.73 -7.37
CA VAL A 103 6.70 1.67 -8.20
C VAL A 103 7.05 1.83 -9.68
N ASN A 104 7.86 2.83 -10.05
CA ASN A 104 8.25 3.05 -11.45
C ASN A 104 9.05 1.88 -12.05
N LYS A 105 9.81 1.13 -11.24
CA LYS A 105 10.50 -0.08 -11.71
C LYS A 105 9.54 -1.22 -12.00
N ALA A 106 8.47 -1.36 -11.23
CA ALA A 106 7.45 -2.39 -11.46
C ALA A 106 6.74 -2.18 -12.81
N ASP A 107 6.48 -0.92 -13.19
CA ASP A 107 5.87 -0.57 -14.48
C ASP A 107 6.78 -0.84 -15.70
N LEU A 108 8.10 -0.91 -15.50
CA LEU A 108 9.09 -1.18 -16.56
C LEU A 108 9.47 -2.66 -16.68
N SER A 109 8.94 -3.52 -15.79
CA SER A 109 9.31 -4.94 -15.71
C SER A 109 8.17 -5.89 -16.12
N GLY A 110 7.05 -5.35 -16.61
CA GLY A 110 5.87 -6.08 -17.06
C GLY A 110 5.75 -6.19 -18.57
#